data_AF-A0A9E3XZY8-F1
#
_entry.id   AF-A0A9E3XZY8-F1
#
_cell.length_a   1.000
_cell.length_b   1.000
_cell.length_c   1.000
_cell.angle_alpha   90.00
_cell.angle_beta   90.00
_cell.angle_gamma   90.00
#
_symmetry.space_group_name_H-M   'P 1'
#
loop_
_entity.id
_entity.type
_entity.pdbx_description
1 polymer ?
#
loop_
_entity_poly.entity_id
_entity_poly.type
_entity_poly.pdbx_seq_one_letter_code
_entity_poly.pdbx_strand_id
1 'polypeptide(L)'
;MKIGGRLNLLIMVPLLALIASAAVGYLALQRSSVRGDEYKALKMAQDLKADTAPPPANLLEAWANVNQVAVIASADGWTADSHAEIDEHMAVIEAARARFDSAMAYWAGQSLDPRVQARLVEIGGDIGDKFFADIDTQIKPAIAAEDTAALLAAVRGMEWRFDVQQTGVDR
;
A
#
# COMPACT_ATOMS: atom_id res chain seq x y z
N MET A 1 -59.94 44.68 -16.64
CA MET A 1 -59.04 43.53 -16.38
C MET A 1 -57.61 43.93 -16.78
N LYS A 2 -56.71 44.17 -15.82
CA LYS A 2 -55.33 44.60 -16.11
C LYS A 2 -54.44 43.39 -16.45
N ILE A 3 -54.13 43.24 -17.74
CA ILE A 3 -53.38 42.11 -18.33
C ILE A 3 -51.91 42.08 -17.83
N GLY A 4 -51.38 43.19 -17.35
CA GLY A 4 -49.99 43.30 -16.85
C GLY A 4 -49.65 42.44 -15.62
N GLY A 5 -50.62 42.17 -14.74
CA GLY A 5 -50.38 41.31 -13.57
C GLY A 5 -50.23 39.83 -13.93
N ARG A 6 -50.92 39.37 -14.99
CA ARG A 6 -50.87 37.97 -15.45
C ARG A 6 -49.59 37.68 -16.23
N LEU A 7 -49.06 38.66 -16.95
CA LEU A 7 -47.79 38.53 -17.68
C LEU A 7 -46.59 38.49 -16.74
N ASN A 8 -46.60 39.29 -15.67
CA ASN A 8 -45.53 39.27 -14.66
C ASN A 8 -45.52 37.96 -13.85
N LEU A 9 -46.71 37.37 -13.63
CA LEU A 9 -46.86 36.05 -12.99
C LEU A 9 -46.27 34.93 -13.86
N LEU A 10 -46.49 34.98 -15.19
CA LEU A 10 -45.96 34.00 -16.15
C LEU A 10 -44.43 34.00 -16.26
N ILE A 11 -43.78 35.13 -15.92
CA ILE A 11 -42.32 35.26 -15.92
C ILE A 11 -41.72 34.91 -14.53
N MET A 12 -42.40 35.27 -13.44
CA MET A 12 -41.93 35.01 -12.07
C MET A 12 -41.92 33.52 -11.71
N VAL A 13 -42.94 32.77 -12.13
CA VAL A 13 -43.04 31.33 -11.85
C VAL A 13 -41.85 30.52 -12.39
N PRO A 14 -41.46 30.64 -13.67
CA PRO A 14 -40.29 29.91 -14.17
C PRO A 14 -38.98 30.40 -13.57
N LEU A 15 -38.84 31.69 -13.26
CA LEU A 15 -37.65 32.22 -12.57
C LEU A 15 -37.48 31.62 -11.17
N LEU A 16 -38.56 31.55 -10.39
CA LEU A 16 -38.56 30.92 -9.07
C LEU A 16 -38.25 29.42 -9.16
N ALA A 17 -38.79 28.72 -10.17
CA ALA A 17 -38.49 27.31 -10.42
C ALA A 17 -37.01 27.08 -10.80
N LEU A 18 -36.41 28.03 -11.52
CA LEU A 18 -35.01 27.98 -11.93
C LEU A 18 -34.06 28.22 -10.74
N ILE A 19 -34.40 29.18 -9.87
CA ILE A 19 -33.68 29.41 -8.60
C ILE A 19 -33.80 28.20 -7.67
N ALA A 20 -35.00 27.62 -7.55
CA ALA A 20 -35.22 26.41 -6.75
C ALA A 20 -34.42 25.21 -7.29
N SER A 21 -34.38 25.02 -8.62
CA SER A 21 -33.58 23.97 -9.25
C SER A 21 -32.07 24.17 -9.03
N ALA A 22 -31.59 25.41 -9.14
CA ALA A 22 -30.19 25.74 -8.86
C ALA A 22 -29.82 25.48 -7.39
N ALA A 23 -30.71 25.81 -6.45
CA ALA A 23 -30.51 25.53 -5.03
C ALA A 23 -30.47 24.02 -4.73
N VAL A 24 -31.35 23.22 -5.34
CA VAL A 24 -31.33 21.74 -5.23
C VAL A 24 -30.04 21.17 -5.84
N GLY A 25 -29.60 21.70 -6.98
CA GLY A 25 -28.33 21.33 -7.60
C GLY A 25 -27.12 21.66 -6.72
N TYR A 26 -27.10 22.84 -6.09
CA TYR A 26 -26.05 23.24 -5.16
C TYR A 26 -26.03 22.38 -3.89
N LEU A 27 -27.21 22.05 -3.33
CA LEU A 27 -27.34 21.13 -2.21
C LEU A 27 -26.90 19.70 -2.59
N ALA A 28 -27.20 19.23 -3.81
CA ALA A 28 -26.74 17.95 -4.32
C ALA A 28 -25.21 17.92 -4.52
N LEU A 29 -24.61 19.03 -4.99
CA LEU A 29 -23.17 19.19 -5.09
C LEU A 29 -22.50 19.26 -3.71
N GLN A 30 -23.10 19.93 -2.72
CA GLN A 30 -22.64 19.90 -1.33
C GLN A 30 -22.72 18.48 -0.72
N ARG A 31 -23.79 17.74 -1.03
CA ARG A 31 -23.95 16.32 -0.62
C ARG A 31 -22.98 15.38 -1.35
N SER A 32 -22.52 15.77 -2.55
CA SER A 32 -21.48 15.09 -3.30
C SER A 32 -20.09 15.39 -2.74
N SER A 33 -19.82 16.59 -2.22
CA SER A 33 -18.57 16.89 -1.51
C SER A 33 -18.39 16.11 -0.20
N VAL A 34 -19.48 15.62 0.43
CA VAL A 34 -19.41 14.68 1.56
C VAL A 34 -18.81 13.32 1.15
N ARG A 35 -18.97 12.90 -0.11
CA ARG A 35 -18.25 11.73 -0.66
C ARG A 35 -16.77 12.00 -0.92
N GLY A 36 -16.37 13.28 -1.03
CA GLY A 36 -14.97 13.68 -1.07
C GLY A 36 -14.31 13.54 0.30
N ASP A 37 -15.05 13.80 1.38
CA ASP A 37 -14.56 13.61 2.75
C ASP A 37 -14.60 12.15 3.18
N GLU A 38 -15.56 11.34 2.71
CA GLU A 38 -15.49 9.88 2.86
C GLU A 38 -14.36 9.28 2.03
N TYR A 39 -14.12 9.73 0.79
CA TYR A 39 -12.98 9.27 0.00
C TYR A 39 -11.64 9.72 0.59
N LYS A 40 -11.56 10.93 1.17
CA LYS A 40 -10.40 11.38 1.94
C LYS A 40 -10.29 10.64 3.27
N ALA A 41 -11.37 10.28 3.94
CA ALA A 41 -11.33 9.47 5.15
C ALA A 41 -10.98 8.02 4.85
N LEU A 42 -11.38 7.49 3.69
CA LEU A 42 -10.96 6.18 3.18
C LEU A 42 -9.50 6.20 2.74
N LYS A 43 -9.05 7.27 2.08
CA LYS A 43 -7.64 7.45 1.72
C LYS A 43 -6.77 7.71 2.93
N MET A 44 -7.21 8.54 3.89
CA MET A 44 -6.56 8.74 5.19
C MET A 44 -6.64 7.48 6.06
N ALA A 45 -7.69 6.68 5.99
CA ALA A 45 -7.76 5.39 6.68
C ALA A 45 -6.92 4.32 5.98
N GLN A 46 -6.74 4.40 4.66
CA GLN A 46 -5.80 3.55 3.91
C GLN A 46 -4.35 3.96 4.19
N ASP A 47 -4.05 5.26 4.20
CA ASP A 47 -2.75 5.82 4.55
C ASP A 47 -2.45 5.57 6.04
N LEU A 48 -3.44 5.70 6.94
CA LEU A 48 -3.32 5.34 8.36
C LEU A 48 -3.18 3.82 8.54
N LYS A 49 -3.88 2.99 7.75
CA LYS A 49 -3.73 1.53 7.78
C LYS A 49 -2.38 1.07 7.19
N ALA A 50 -1.82 1.81 6.24
CA ALA A 50 -0.46 1.62 5.75
C ALA A 50 0.58 2.05 6.80
N ASP A 51 0.31 3.14 7.53
CA ASP A 51 1.14 3.64 8.64
C ASP A 51 1.01 2.80 9.92
N THR A 52 -0.04 1.98 10.07
CA THR A 52 -0.30 1.14 11.26
C THR A 52 -0.27 -0.36 10.94
N ALA A 53 0.19 -0.76 9.75
CA ALA A 53 0.31 -2.18 9.42
C ALA A 53 1.35 -2.83 10.36
N PRO A 54 1.09 -4.03 10.90
CA PRO A 54 2.10 -4.78 11.64
C PRO A 54 3.34 -4.98 10.76
N PRO A 55 4.58 -4.84 11.28
CA PRO A 55 5.81 -5.03 10.51
C PRO A 55 5.81 -6.28 9.61
N PRO A 56 5.28 -7.45 10.04
CA PRO A 56 5.24 -8.64 9.18
C PRO A 56 4.49 -8.47 7.85
N ALA A 57 3.51 -7.56 7.75
CA ALA A 57 2.77 -7.34 6.51
C ALA A 57 3.64 -6.74 5.40
N ASN A 58 4.59 -5.87 5.76
CA ASN A 58 5.53 -5.26 4.81
C ASN A 58 6.53 -6.31 4.28
N LEU A 59 6.92 -7.28 5.11
CA LEU A 59 7.82 -8.36 4.70
C LEU A 59 7.17 -9.25 3.62
N LEU A 60 5.87 -9.55 3.74
CA LEU A 60 5.17 -10.38 2.76
C LEU A 60 5.18 -9.76 1.36
N GLU A 61 4.96 -8.45 1.27
CA GLU A 61 5.02 -7.73 -0.01
C GLU A 61 6.43 -7.76 -0.60
N ALA A 62 7.45 -7.51 0.23
CA ALA A 62 8.84 -7.61 -0.22
C ALA A 62 9.18 -9.03 -0.70
N TRP A 63 8.71 -10.06 0.01
CA TRP A 63 8.90 -11.47 -0.37
C TRP A 63 8.26 -11.81 -1.72
N ALA A 64 7.02 -11.35 -1.97
CA ALA A 64 6.35 -11.57 -3.25
C ALA A 64 7.15 -10.97 -4.41
N ASN A 65 7.70 -9.76 -4.23
CA ASN A 65 8.52 -9.10 -5.24
C ASN A 65 9.88 -9.78 -5.44
N VAL A 66 10.52 -10.29 -4.38
CA VAL A 66 11.75 -11.10 -4.50
C VAL A 66 11.50 -12.36 -5.33
N ASN A 67 10.37 -13.03 -5.14
CA ASN A 67 10.01 -14.20 -5.95
C ASN A 67 9.75 -13.82 -7.41
N GLN A 68 9.06 -12.69 -7.65
CA GLN A 68 8.81 -12.22 -9.01
C GLN A 68 10.11 -11.90 -9.75
N VAL A 69 11.09 -11.26 -9.09
CA VAL A 69 12.43 -11.03 -9.67
C VAL A 69 13.10 -12.34 -10.07
N ALA A 70 13.01 -13.37 -9.24
CA ALA A 70 13.56 -14.69 -9.57
C ALA A 70 12.82 -15.37 -10.73
N VAL A 71 11.51 -15.19 -10.84
CA VAL A 71 10.71 -15.67 -11.98
C VAL A 71 11.19 -15.00 -13.27
N ILE A 72 11.24 -13.66 -13.31
CA ILE A 72 11.69 -12.89 -14.48
C ILE A 72 13.10 -13.34 -14.91
N ALA A 73 14.05 -13.38 -13.98
CA ALA A 73 15.43 -13.78 -14.26
C ALA A 73 15.58 -15.24 -14.75
N SER A 74 14.62 -16.12 -14.41
CA SER A 74 14.65 -17.54 -14.81
C SER A 74 13.88 -17.84 -16.09
N ALA A 75 12.78 -17.13 -16.34
CA ALA A 75 11.91 -17.34 -17.50
C ALA A 75 12.34 -16.47 -18.69
N ASP A 76 12.64 -15.20 -18.43
CA ASP A 76 12.88 -14.18 -19.46
C ASP A 76 14.37 -13.84 -19.59
N GLY A 77 15.16 -14.14 -18.55
CA GLY A 77 16.61 -13.90 -18.51
C GLY A 77 16.97 -12.44 -18.23
N TRP A 78 18.15 -12.01 -18.68
CA TRP A 78 18.72 -10.68 -18.40
C TRP A 78 18.65 -9.79 -19.64
N THR A 79 17.43 -9.60 -20.16
CA THR A 79 17.20 -8.66 -21.27
C THR A 79 17.03 -7.23 -20.73
N ALA A 80 17.15 -6.22 -21.60
CA ALA A 80 16.93 -4.82 -21.20
C ALA A 80 15.52 -4.59 -20.60
N ASP A 81 14.50 -5.25 -21.16
CA ASP A 81 13.13 -5.16 -20.65
C ASP A 81 13.01 -5.86 -19.28
N SER A 82 13.64 -7.04 -19.13
CA SER A 82 13.71 -7.75 -17.85
C SER A 82 14.43 -6.94 -16.78
N HIS A 83 15.50 -6.22 -17.12
CA HIS A 83 16.18 -5.32 -16.17
C HIS A 83 15.27 -4.19 -15.70
N ALA A 84 14.53 -3.56 -16.60
CA ALA A 84 13.58 -2.50 -16.23
C ALA A 84 12.50 -3.03 -15.28
N GLU A 85 11.94 -4.21 -15.56
CA GLU A 85 10.94 -4.85 -14.69
C GLU A 85 11.52 -5.25 -13.33
N ILE A 86 12.74 -5.81 -13.31
CA ILE A 86 13.44 -6.14 -12.07
C ILE A 86 13.70 -4.88 -11.24
N ASP A 87 14.11 -3.77 -11.85
CA ASP A 87 14.34 -2.50 -11.16
C ASP A 87 13.04 -1.96 -10.52
N GLU A 88 11.89 -2.09 -11.20
CA GLU A 88 10.58 -1.74 -10.63
C GLU A 88 10.26 -2.58 -9.39
N HIS A 89 10.48 -3.89 -9.44
CA HIS A 89 10.28 -4.77 -8.28
C HIS A 89 11.25 -4.47 -7.14
N MET A 90 12.51 -4.16 -7.45
CA MET A 90 13.50 -3.75 -6.45
C MET A 90 13.11 -2.43 -5.78
N ALA A 91 12.54 -1.47 -6.51
CA ALA A 91 12.02 -0.24 -5.92
C ALA A 91 10.86 -0.50 -4.95
N VAL A 92 9.96 -1.44 -5.28
CA VAL A 92 8.87 -1.86 -4.38
C VAL A 92 9.42 -2.51 -3.11
N ILE A 93 10.45 -3.36 -3.22
CA ILE A 93 11.13 -3.99 -2.08
C ILE A 93 11.72 -2.93 -1.14
N GLU A 94 12.39 -1.91 -1.67
CA GLU A 94 12.95 -0.82 -0.85
C GLU A 94 11.84 0.02 -0.19
N ALA A 95 10.73 0.28 -0.89
CA ALA A 95 9.58 0.96 -0.30
C ALA A 95 8.92 0.12 0.82
N ALA A 96 8.90 -1.21 0.68
CA ALA A 96 8.45 -2.11 1.74
C ALA A 96 9.39 -2.11 2.95
N ARG A 97 10.71 -2.04 2.74
CA ARG A 97 11.70 -1.85 3.83
C ARG A 97 11.45 -0.57 4.60
N ALA A 98 11.30 0.56 3.92
CA ALA A 98 11.05 1.84 4.60
C ALA A 98 9.78 1.80 5.46
N ARG A 99 8.72 1.15 4.98
CA ARG A 99 7.48 0.93 5.75
C ARG A 99 7.68 -0.01 6.93
N PHE A 100 8.46 -1.07 6.76
CA PHE A 100 8.85 -1.98 7.84
C PHE A 100 9.59 -1.24 8.95
N ASP A 101 10.62 -0.47 8.61
CA ASP A 101 11.43 0.30 9.56
C ASP A 101 10.58 1.33 10.32
N SER A 102 9.69 2.03 9.60
CA SER A 102 8.74 2.98 10.20
C SER A 102 7.79 2.30 11.18
N ALA A 103 7.20 1.17 10.78
CA ALA A 103 6.31 0.40 11.64
C ALA A 103 7.06 -0.13 12.89
N MET A 104 8.28 -0.65 12.72
CA MET A 104 9.12 -1.11 13.83
C MET A 104 9.38 0.00 14.85
N ALA A 105 9.76 1.19 14.39
CA ALA A 105 9.98 2.35 15.25
C ALA A 105 8.69 2.77 15.99
N TYR A 106 7.56 2.79 15.29
CA TYR A 106 6.26 3.13 15.88
C TYR A 106 5.83 2.13 16.97
N TRP A 107 5.86 0.84 16.66
CA TRP A 107 5.38 -0.23 17.54
C TRP A 107 6.30 -0.45 18.75
N ALA A 108 7.62 -0.25 18.60
CA ALA A 108 8.56 -0.31 19.71
C ALA A 108 8.32 0.80 20.76
N GLY A 109 7.74 1.93 20.35
CA GLY A 109 7.38 3.04 21.25
C GLY A 109 6.04 2.88 21.96
N GLN A 110 5.24 1.86 21.62
CA GLN A 110 3.92 1.64 22.23
C GLN A 110 4.03 0.84 23.53
N SER A 111 3.13 1.11 24.47
CA SER A 111 2.95 0.29 25.68
C SER A 111 2.18 -0.99 25.34
N LEU A 112 2.86 -1.96 24.73
CA LEU A 112 2.30 -3.24 24.34
C LEU A 112 2.28 -4.24 25.52
N ASP A 113 1.39 -5.22 25.46
CA ASP A 113 1.49 -6.40 26.33
C ASP A 113 2.84 -7.10 26.08
N PRO A 114 3.53 -7.62 27.12
CA PRO A 114 4.86 -8.23 26.95
C PRO A 114 4.91 -9.34 25.90
N ARG A 115 3.85 -10.13 25.74
CA ARG A 115 3.80 -11.18 24.72
C ARG A 115 3.72 -10.60 23.31
N VAL A 116 2.98 -9.51 23.16
CA VAL A 116 2.84 -8.80 21.88
C VAL A 116 4.16 -8.10 21.54
N GLN A 117 4.81 -7.45 22.51
CA GLN A 117 6.11 -6.82 22.30
C GLN A 117 7.17 -7.83 21.83
N ALA A 118 7.30 -8.96 22.52
CA ALA A 118 8.25 -10.01 22.13
C ALA A 118 7.98 -10.55 20.72
N ARG A 119 6.71 -10.75 20.36
CA ARG A 119 6.34 -11.34 19.05
C ARG A 119 6.44 -10.35 17.91
N LEU A 120 5.94 -9.14 18.10
CA LEU A 120 5.79 -8.13 17.05
C LEU A 120 7.09 -7.35 16.83
N VAL A 121 7.76 -6.95 17.92
CA VAL A 121 8.93 -6.08 17.88
C VAL A 121 10.20 -6.90 17.90
N GLU A 122 10.41 -7.75 18.91
CA GLU A 122 11.70 -8.46 19.03
C GLU A 122 11.85 -9.52 17.93
N ILE A 123 10.92 -10.47 17.86
CA ILE A 123 10.98 -11.57 16.87
C ILE A 123 10.65 -11.05 15.47
N GLY A 124 9.62 -10.21 15.33
CA GLY A 124 9.26 -9.61 14.04
C GLY A 124 10.38 -8.73 13.47
N GLY A 125 11.02 -7.92 14.32
CA GLY A 125 12.19 -7.10 13.98
C GLY A 125 13.36 -7.94 13.49
N ASP A 126 13.81 -8.90 14.30
CA ASP A 126 14.95 -9.76 13.97
C ASP A 126 14.76 -10.54 12.65
N ILE A 127 13.53 -10.99 12.36
CA ILE A 127 13.23 -11.66 11.09
C ILE A 127 13.30 -10.68 9.92
N GLY A 128 12.74 -9.48 10.05
CA GLY A 128 12.81 -8.47 9.01
C GLY A 128 14.24 -8.02 8.73
N ASP A 129 15.03 -7.78 9.77
CA ASP A 129 16.45 -7.42 9.66
C ASP A 129 17.24 -8.50 8.88
N LYS A 130 17.02 -9.77 9.21
CA LYS A 130 17.66 -10.90 8.51
C LYS A 130 17.20 -11.01 7.06
N PHE A 131 15.90 -10.85 6.80
CA PHE A 131 15.35 -10.88 5.47
C PHE A 131 15.98 -9.81 4.57
N PHE A 132 16.02 -8.59 5.08
CA PHE A 132 16.58 -7.45 4.38
C PHE A 132 18.11 -7.53 4.23
N ALA A 133 18.82 -8.10 5.21
CA ALA A 133 20.23 -8.43 5.08
C ALA A 133 20.49 -9.47 3.99
N ASP A 134 19.67 -10.51 3.84
CA ASP A 134 19.79 -11.49 2.75
C ASP A 134 19.59 -10.81 1.38
N ILE A 135 18.64 -9.86 1.28
CA ILE A 135 18.46 -9.08 0.05
C ILE A 135 19.74 -8.32 -0.32
N ASP A 136 20.35 -7.64 0.65
CA ASP A 136 21.54 -6.83 0.42
C ASP A 136 22.79 -7.65 0.11
N THR A 137 22.91 -8.82 0.74
CA THR A 137 24.14 -9.63 0.68
C THR A 137 24.09 -10.77 -0.33
N GLN A 138 22.91 -11.18 -0.78
CA GLN A 138 22.75 -12.33 -1.69
C GLN A 138 21.94 -11.98 -2.94
N ILE A 139 20.78 -11.34 -2.79
CA ILE A 139 19.87 -11.05 -3.91
C ILE A 139 20.44 -9.94 -4.82
N LYS A 140 20.75 -8.76 -4.26
CA LYS A 140 21.29 -7.63 -5.04
C LYS A 140 22.60 -7.99 -5.77
N PRO A 141 23.57 -8.69 -5.14
CA PRO A 141 24.77 -9.13 -5.84
C PRO A 141 24.48 -10.13 -6.97
N ALA A 142 23.55 -11.08 -6.77
CA ALA A 142 23.18 -12.03 -7.81
C ALA A 142 22.51 -11.34 -9.02
N ILE A 143 21.67 -10.34 -8.77
CA ILE A 143 21.08 -9.48 -9.82
C ILE A 143 22.18 -8.71 -10.56
N ALA A 144 23.09 -8.06 -9.84
CA ALA A 144 24.17 -7.28 -10.44
C ALA A 144 25.16 -8.14 -11.25
N ALA A 145 25.30 -9.42 -10.88
CA ALA A 145 26.11 -10.39 -11.59
C ALA A 145 25.36 -11.14 -12.70
N GLU A 146 24.05 -10.87 -12.87
CA GLU A 146 23.17 -11.60 -13.79
C GLU A 146 23.22 -13.13 -13.56
N ASP A 147 23.42 -13.55 -12.30
CA ASP A 147 23.56 -14.96 -11.93
C ASP A 147 22.21 -15.52 -11.46
N THR A 148 21.44 -16.05 -12.40
CA THR A 148 20.15 -16.69 -12.14
C THR A 148 20.27 -17.85 -11.15
N ALA A 149 21.36 -18.63 -11.18
CA ALA A 149 21.53 -19.77 -10.29
C ALA A 149 21.76 -19.32 -8.85
N ALA A 150 22.62 -18.32 -8.64
CA ALA A 150 22.85 -17.70 -7.34
C ALA A 150 21.58 -17.03 -6.80
N LEU A 151 20.85 -16.30 -7.65
CA LEU A 151 19.59 -15.65 -7.30
C LEU A 151 18.55 -16.69 -6.81
N LEU A 152 18.33 -17.76 -7.58
CA LEU A 152 17.40 -18.82 -7.20
C LEU A 152 17.84 -19.56 -5.93
N ALA A 153 19.14 -19.74 -5.72
CA ALA A 153 19.66 -20.34 -4.50
C ALA A 153 19.41 -19.45 -3.27
N ALA A 154 19.63 -18.14 -3.41
CA ALA A 154 19.36 -17.16 -2.36
C ALA A 154 17.86 -17.12 -2.01
N VAL A 155 16.97 -17.05 -3.01
CA VAL A 155 15.51 -17.05 -2.78
C VAL A 155 15.05 -18.32 -2.06
N ARG A 156 15.47 -19.51 -2.49
CA ARG A 156 15.14 -20.77 -1.79
C ARG A 156 15.69 -20.79 -0.35
N GLY A 157 16.86 -20.19 -0.13
CA GLY A 157 17.46 -20.03 1.19
C GLY A 157 16.68 -19.10 2.13
N MET A 158 15.88 -18.19 1.58
CA MET A 158 15.00 -17.28 2.33
C MET A 158 13.63 -17.91 2.62
N GLU A 159 13.12 -18.77 1.73
CA GLU A 159 11.80 -19.41 1.84
C GLU A 159 11.60 -20.15 3.19
N TRP A 160 12.63 -20.85 3.68
CA TRP A 160 12.55 -21.54 4.98
C TRP A 160 12.28 -20.57 6.15
N ARG A 161 12.76 -19.32 6.06
CA ARG A 161 12.63 -18.31 7.12
C ARG A 161 11.22 -17.74 7.18
N PHE A 162 10.50 -17.73 6.05
CA PHE A 162 9.16 -17.18 5.93
C PHE A 162 8.06 -18.15 6.40
N ASP A 163 8.20 -19.44 6.11
CA ASP A 163 7.25 -20.47 6.56
C ASP A 163 7.18 -20.56 8.10
N VAL A 164 8.29 -20.31 8.79
CA VAL A 164 8.35 -20.26 10.26
C VAL A 164 7.48 -19.13 10.83
N GLN A 165 7.30 -18.00 10.13
CA GLN A 165 6.44 -16.90 10.59
C GLN A 165 4.95 -17.24 10.52
N GLN A 166 4.49 -17.96 9.48
CA GLN A 166 3.07 -18.31 9.36
C GLN A 166 2.60 -19.26 10.46
N THR A 167 3.44 -20.21 10.87
CA THR A 167 3.11 -21.14 11.98
C THR A 167 2.99 -20.47 13.35
N GLY A 168 3.43 -19.20 13.47
CA GLY A 168 3.29 -18.41 14.68
C GLY A 168 1.91 -17.77 14.85
N VAL A 169 1.21 -17.41 13.77
CA VAL A 169 -0.06 -16.68 13.83
C VAL A 169 -1.25 -17.61 14.15
N ASP A 170 -1.08 -18.92 13.96
CA ASP A 170 -2.12 -19.94 14.12
C ASP A 170 -2.20 -20.62 15.51
N ARG A 171 -1.69 -20.00 16.60
CA ARG A 171 -1.85 -20.57 17.96
C ARG A 171 -2.23 -19.57 19.04
#